data_AF-A0A816D878-F1
#
_entry.id   AF-A0A816D878-F1
#
_cell.length_a   1.000
_cell.length_b   1.000
_cell.length_c   1.000
_cell.angle_alpha   90.00
_cell.angle_beta   90.00
_cell.angle_gamma   90.00
#
_symmetry.space_group_name_H-M   'P 1'
#
loop_
_entity.id
_entity.type
_entity.pdbx_description
1 polymer ?
#
loop_
_entity_poly.entity_id
_entity_poly.type
_entity_poly.pdbx_seq_one_letter_code
_entity_poly.pdbx_strand_id
1 'polypeptide(L)'
;MVAITRTALARQLPSQNTTRTVISSAVRKKYTKKKKRTVKQRTSSSKKRTVKQHTSSSTTSPPLQPYNEVAGKSNIIDANGYDRYGNPTEREYDLGRDGAFMGFNILIGQFYYFDMQQPIDALKIKGFQVKHVMAEDECMTELASNRYQIAWIISSTQIQNSKFISALTAFHSAGGAIFLFADNTPY
;
A
#
# COMPACT_ATOMS: atom_id res chain seq x y z
N MET A 1 65.43 4.32 18.83
CA MET A 1 64.54 5.51 18.76
C MET A 1 63.30 5.14 17.97
N VAL A 2 62.05 5.39 18.32
CA VAL A 2 61.31 5.77 19.54
C VAL A 2 59.90 5.21 19.25
N ALA A 3 59.36 4.35 20.13
CA ALA A 3 57.97 3.89 20.04
C ALA A 3 57.05 4.96 20.64
N ILE A 4 55.90 5.22 20.01
CA ILE A 4 54.82 6.02 20.59
C ILE A 4 53.52 5.23 20.50
N THR A 5 53.17 4.63 21.63
CA THR A 5 51.88 4.04 21.99
C THR A 5 50.84 5.14 22.20
N ARG A 6 49.64 4.99 21.63
CA ARG A 6 48.46 5.81 21.97
C ARG A 6 47.44 4.97 22.72
N THR A 7 47.35 5.24 24.02
CA THR A 7 46.35 4.77 24.97
C THR A 7 45.00 5.40 24.67
N ALA A 8 43.96 4.60 24.44
CA ALA A 8 42.57 5.05 24.36
C ALA A 8 41.89 4.83 25.72
N LEU A 9 41.43 5.93 26.34
CA LEU A 9 40.70 5.95 27.59
C LEU A 9 39.21 5.65 27.31
N ALA A 10 38.69 4.55 27.82
CA ALA A 10 37.27 4.23 27.80
C ALA A 10 36.50 5.15 28.78
N ARG A 11 35.49 5.87 28.27
CA ARG A 11 34.51 6.57 29.11
C ARG A 11 33.21 5.78 29.14
N GLN A 12 32.86 5.33 30.33
CA GLN A 12 31.66 4.60 30.70
C GLN A 12 30.54 5.63 30.99
N LEU A 13 29.41 5.53 30.30
CA LEU A 13 28.22 6.35 30.57
C LEU A 13 27.27 5.60 31.53
N PRO A 14 26.68 6.29 32.53
CA PRO A 14 25.80 5.64 33.50
C PRO A 14 24.40 5.36 32.94
N SER A 15 23.94 4.15 33.26
CA SER A 15 22.57 3.64 33.14
C SER A 15 21.58 4.50 33.94
N GLN A 16 20.46 4.89 33.32
CA GLN A 16 19.30 5.44 34.03
C GLN A 16 18.04 4.63 33.70
N ASN A 17 17.59 3.89 34.71
CA ASN A 17 16.28 3.25 34.80
C ASN A 17 15.20 4.32 34.79
N THR A 18 14.23 4.22 33.87
CA THR A 18 12.99 5.00 33.97
C THR A 18 11.80 4.05 34.11
N THR A 19 11.13 4.23 35.24
CA THR A 19 9.98 3.52 35.78
C THR A 19 8.77 3.59 34.83
N ARG A 20 8.14 2.44 34.58
CA ARG A 20 6.82 2.33 33.93
C ARG A 20 5.74 2.88 34.86
N THR A 21 5.12 3.99 34.48
CA THR A 21 3.82 4.41 35.05
C THR A 21 2.70 3.91 34.14
N VAL A 22 1.94 2.95 34.63
CA VAL A 22 0.69 2.48 34.03
C VAL A 22 -0.40 3.50 34.39
N ILE A 23 -0.90 4.22 33.40
CA ILE A 23 -2.13 5.02 33.55
C ILE A 23 -3.24 4.26 32.82
N SER A 24 -4.09 3.60 33.61
CA SER A 24 -5.37 3.08 33.16
C SER A 24 -6.41 4.21 33.26
N SER A 25 -7.06 4.54 32.15
CA SER A 25 -8.27 5.36 32.18
C SER A 25 -9.33 4.78 31.22
N ALA A 26 -10.40 4.30 31.84
CA ALA A 26 -11.57 3.75 31.20
C ALA A 26 -12.35 4.86 30.47
N VAL A 27 -12.48 4.73 29.14
CA VAL A 27 -13.36 5.59 28.35
C VAL A 27 -14.69 4.90 28.11
N ARG A 28 -15.73 5.44 28.75
CA ARG A 28 -17.12 5.02 28.72
C ARG A 28 -17.75 5.40 27.36
N LYS A 29 -18.01 4.42 26.49
CA LYS A 29 -18.74 4.63 25.22
C LYS A 29 -20.22 4.92 25.49
N LYS A 30 -20.68 6.15 25.22
CA LYS A 30 -22.11 6.47 25.10
C LYS A 30 -22.57 6.18 23.67
N TYR A 31 -23.42 5.17 23.52
CA TYR A 31 -24.07 4.79 22.27
C TYR A 31 -25.29 5.70 22.03
N THR A 32 -25.33 6.46 20.96
CA THR A 32 -26.52 7.22 20.53
C THR A 32 -27.18 6.54 19.31
N LYS A 33 -28.44 6.14 19.47
CA LYS A 33 -29.27 5.51 18.43
C LYS A 33 -29.56 6.49 17.29
N LYS A 34 -29.13 6.16 16.07
CA LYS A 34 -29.46 6.89 14.83
C LYS A 34 -30.87 6.50 14.35
N LYS A 35 -31.75 7.49 14.26
CA LYS A 35 -33.16 7.37 13.83
C LYS A 35 -33.22 7.23 12.29
N LYS A 36 -33.74 6.10 11.78
CA LYS A 36 -33.97 5.88 10.33
C LYS A 36 -35.11 6.79 9.84
N ARG A 37 -34.83 7.65 8.86
CA ARG A 37 -35.83 8.41 8.09
C ARG A 37 -36.12 7.65 6.79
N THR A 38 -37.35 7.22 6.63
CA THR A 38 -37.87 6.56 5.41
C THR A 38 -38.24 7.64 4.40
N VAL A 39 -37.59 7.65 3.22
CA VAL A 39 -37.93 8.53 2.10
C VAL A 39 -38.86 7.77 1.16
N LYS A 40 -40.03 8.36 0.89
CA LYS A 40 -41.10 7.84 0.03
C LYS A 40 -40.76 8.20 -1.42
N GLN A 41 -40.38 7.21 -2.24
CA GLN A 41 -40.16 7.40 -3.68
C GLN A 41 -41.50 7.61 -4.40
N ARG A 42 -41.63 8.72 -5.12
CA ARG A 42 -42.70 8.97 -6.10
C ARG A 42 -42.32 8.26 -7.41
N THR A 43 -43.20 7.36 -7.86
CA THR A 43 -43.13 6.73 -9.18
C THR A 43 -43.68 7.68 -10.25
N SER A 44 -42.83 8.18 -11.14
CA SER A 44 -43.25 8.84 -12.38
C SER A 44 -43.23 7.82 -13.53
N SER A 45 -44.39 7.63 -14.14
CA SER A 45 -44.64 6.79 -15.30
C SER A 45 -44.05 7.44 -16.56
N SER A 46 -42.99 6.83 -17.12
CA SER A 46 -42.47 7.20 -18.44
C SER A 46 -42.91 6.21 -19.51
N LYS A 47 -43.53 6.77 -20.56
CA LYS A 47 -44.00 6.12 -21.79
C LYS A 47 -42.89 5.29 -22.46
N LYS A 48 -43.21 4.03 -22.77
CA LYS A 48 -42.39 3.15 -23.63
C LYS A 48 -42.39 3.69 -25.07
N ARG A 49 -41.23 4.14 -25.56
CA ARG A 49 -40.92 4.19 -27.00
C ARG A 49 -40.11 2.93 -27.32
N THR A 50 -40.69 2.07 -28.15
CA THR A 50 -40.02 0.87 -28.66
C THR A 50 -39.04 1.27 -29.75
N VAL A 51 -37.75 1.32 -29.41
CA VAL A 51 -36.66 1.41 -30.38
C VAL A 51 -36.14 -0.02 -30.59
N LYS A 52 -36.25 -0.54 -31.82
CA LYS A 52 -35.63 -1.80 -32.23
C LYS A 52 -34.10 -1.60 -32.21
N GLN A 53 -33.44 -2.07 -31.15
CA GLN A 53 -31.99 -2.18 -31.13
C GLN A 53 -31.59 -3.51 -31.79
N HIS A 54 -30.75 -3.39 -32.82
CA HIS A 54 -29.98 -4.51 -33.35
C HIS A 54 -29.13 -5.09 -32.23
N THR A 55 -29.35 -6.36 -31.92
CA THR A 55 -28.57 -7.15 -30.97
C THR A 55 -27.19 -7.43 -31.56
N SER A 56 -26.25 -6.49 -31.38
CA SER A 56 -24.83 -6.83 -31.35
C SER A 56 -24.58 -7.55 -30.03
N SER A 57 -24.17 -8.81 -30.10
CA SER A 57 -23.73 -9.62 -28.97
C SER A 57 -22.58 -8.92 -28.23
N SER A 58 -22.92 -8.11 -27.22
CA SER A 58 -21.94 -7.67 -26.24
C SER A 58 -21.56 -8.91 -25.44
N THR A 59 -20.36 -9.43 -25.69
CA THR A 59 -19.69 -10.33 -24.75
C THR A 59 -19.47 -9.51 -23.49
N THR A 60 -20.47 -9.47 -22.62
CA THR A 60 -20.39 -8.84 -21.31
C THR A 60 -19.41 -9.69 -20.52
N SER A 61 -18.13 -9.34 -20.59
CA SER A 61 -17.14 -9.86 -19.66
C SER A 61 -17.73 -9.74 -18.26
N PRO A 62 -17.75 -10.81 -17.47
CA PRO A 62 -18.28 -10.74 -16.12
C PRO A 62 -17.64 -9.55 -15.39
N PRO A 63 -18.41 -8.82 -14.54
CA PRO A 63 -17.86 -7.70 -13.79
C PRO A 63 -16.59 -8.19 -13.08
N LEU A 64 -15.47 -7.49 -13.32
CA LEU A 64 -14.20 -7.80 -12.65
C LEU A 64 -14.49 -7.86 -11.15
N GLN A 65 -14.38 -9.03 -10.55
CA GLN A 65 -14.37 -9.19 -9.10
C GLN A 65 -12.91 -9.23 -8.69
N PRO A 66 -12.29 -8.08 -8.35
CA PRO A 66 -10.85 -8.03 -8.05
C PRO A 66 -10.50 -8.80 -6.77
N TYR A 67 -11.50 -9.09 -5.92
CA TYR A 67 -11.28 -9.68 -4.62
C TYR A 67 -11.65 -11.16 -4.56
N ASN A 68 -10.86 -11.94 -3.82
CA ASN A 68 -11.15 -13.35 -3.55
C ASN A 68 -12.40 -13.51 -2.67
N GLU A 69 -12.97 -14.71 -2.62
CA GLU A 69 -14.19 -15.03 -1.87
C GLU A 69 -14.03 -14.89 -0.34
N VAL A 70 -12.78 -14.83 0.13
CA VAL A 70 -12.44 -14.62 1.52
C VAL A 70 -12.25 -13.14 1.89
N ALA A 71 -12.33 -12.22 0.92
CA ALA A 71 -12.15 -10.81 1.19
C ALA A 71 -13.18 -10.29 2.22
N GLY A 72 -12.68 -9.58 3.23
CA GLY A 72 -13.49 -9.09 4.34
C GLY A 72 -13.75 -10.12 5.46
N LYS A 73 -13.26 -11.35 5.34
CA LYS A 73 -13.29 -12.33 6.44
C LYS A 73 -12.09 -12.11 7.36
N SER A 74 -12.34 -11.93 8.65
CA SER A 74 -11.29 -11.75 9.67
C SER A 74 -10.75 -13.08 10.21
N ASN A 75 -11.45 -14.19 9.96
CA ASN A 75 -11.00 -15.53 10.36
C ASN A 75 -11.31 -16.50 9.22
N ILE A 76 -10.27 -17.15 8.69
CA ILE A 76 -10.36 -18.12 7.60
C ILE A 76 -9.87 -19.43 8.20
N ILE A 77 -10.77 -20.22 8.80
CA ILE A 77 -10.44 -21.44 9.55
C ILE A 77 -10.06 -22.63 8.67
N ASP A 78 -10.47 -22.59 7.40
CA ASP A 78 -10.26 -23.67 6.43
C ASP A 78 -8.97 -23.49 5.63
N ALA A 79 -8.03 -22.66 6.12
CA ALA A 79 -6.75 -22.47 5.45
C ALA A 79 -5.82 -23.67 5.68
N ASN A 80 -5.12 -24.10 4.63
CA ASN A 80 -4.21 -25.25 4.70
C ASN A 80 -2.95 -24.97 5.56
N GLY A 81 -2.68 -23.71 5.89
CA GLY A 81 -1.57 -23.34 6.78
C GLY A 81 -1.54 -21.85 7.09
N TYR A 82 -0.93 -21.51 8.23
CA TYR A 82 -0.76 -20.13 8.70
C TYR A 82 0.71 -19.83 8.97
N ASP A 83 1.09 -18.57 8.75
CA ASP A 83 2.40 -18.07 9.15
C ASP A 83 2.48 -17.86 10.68
N ARG A 84 3.66 -17.43 11.16
CA ARG A 84 3.90 -17.14 12.58
C ARG A 84 3.03 -16.01 13.15
N TYR A 85 2.34 -15.26 12.30
CA TYR A 85 1.46 -14.14 12.65
C TYR A 85 -0.02 -14.51 12.54
N GLY A 86 -0.35 -15.75 12.13
CA GLY A 86 -1.72 -16.21 11.96
C GLY A 86 -2.35 -15.81 10.62
N ASN A 87 -1.55 -15.35 9.65
CA ASN A 87 -2.05 -15.10 8.29
C ASN A 87 -2.06 -16.41 7.50
N PRO A 88 -3.13 -16.72 6.75
CA PRO A 88 -3.10 -17.81 5.77
C PRO A 88 -1.94 -17.67 4.79
N THR A 89 -1.30 -18.79 4.43
CA THR A 89 -0.05 -18.79 3.66
C THR A 89 -0.22 -18.90 2.14
N GLU A 90 -1.39 -19.32 1.67
CA GLU A 90 -1.66 -19.55 0.25
C GLU A 90 -2.34 -18.34 -0.43
N ARG A 91 -2.20 -18.24 -1.76
CA ARG A 91 -2.52 -17.02 -2.54
C ARG A 91 -4.02 -16.79 -2.74
N GLU A 92 -4.83 -17.83 -2.66
CA GLU A 92 -6.29 -17.77 -2.67
C GLU A 92 -6.85 -17.00 -1.46
N TYR A 93 -6.03 -16.84 -0.41
CA TYR A 93 -6.39 -16.12 0.79
C TYR A 93 -5.99 -14.64 0.77
N ASP A 94 -5.24 -14.21 -0.26
CA ASP A 94 -4.95 -12.80 -0.48
C ASP A 94 -6.25 -12.02 -0.73
N LEU A 95 -6.22 -10.72 -0.45
CA LEU A 95 -7.37 -9.85 -0.75
C LEU A 95 -7.65 -9.82 -2.26
N GLY A 96 -6.62 -9.56 -3.07
CA GLY A 96 -6.72 -9.51 -4.53
C GLY A 96 -6.53 -10.88 -5.16
N ARG A 97 -7.36 -11.22 -6.15
CA ARG A 97 -7.14 -12.40 -6.99
C ARG A 97 -5.90 -12.21 -7.85
N ASP A 98 -5.35 -13.30 -8.35
CA ASP A 98 -4.30 -13.23 -9.38
C ASP A 98 -4.87 -12.54 -10.64
N GLY A 99 -4.11 -11.61 -11.22
CA GLY A 99 -4.57 -10.76 -12.32
C GLY A 99 -5.60 -9.67 -11.96
N ALA A 100 -6.01 -9.52 -10.70
CA ALA A 100 -7.02 -8.54 -10.28
C ALA A 100 -6.70 -7.08 -10.66
N PHE A 101 -5.42 -6.75 -10.79
CA PHE A 101 -4.94 -5.40 -11.05
C PHE A 101 -4.32 -5.23 -12.44
N MET A 102 -4.73 -6.06 -13.42
CA MET A 102 -4.35 -5.84 -14.82
C MET A 102 -4.72 -4.44 -15.29
N GLY A 103 -3.75 -3.78 -15.93
CA GLY A 103 -3.89 -2.40 -16.42
C GLY A 103 -3.46 -1.32 -15.42
N PHE A 104 -3.09 -1.69 -14.19
CA PHE A 104 -2.49 -0.79 -13.21
C PHE A 104 -0.97 -0.91 -13.22
N ASN A 105 -0.30 0.24 -13.14
CA ASN A 105 1.15 0.37 -13.12
C ASN A 105 1.60 0.87 -11.75
N ILE A 106 2.63 0.23 -11.21
CA ILE A 106 3.26 0.61 -9.94
C ILE A 106 4.74 0.89 -10.18
N LEU A 107 5.18 2.05 -9.68
CA LEU A 107 6.57 2.43 -9.61
C LEU A 107 7.12 2.10 -8.23
N ILE A 108 8.26 1.43 -8.16
CA ILE A 108 8.99 1.17 -6.92
C ILE A 108 10.32 1.91 -7.01
N GLY A 109 10.49 2.92 -6.16
CA GLY A 109 11.78 3.58 -5.91
C GLY A 109 12.41 2.99 -4.66
N GLN A 110 13.50 2.25 -4.82
CA GLN A 110 14.24 1.63 -3.73
C GLN A 110 15.58 2.34 -3.53
N PHE A 111 15.70 3.14 -2.47
CA PHE A 111 16.90 3.93 -2.19
C PHE A 111 17.74 3.34 -1.04
N TYR A 112 17.33 2.20 -0.50
CA TYR A 112 18.09 1.38 0.43
C TYR A 112 18.10 -0.08 -0.04
N TYR A 113 19.26 -0.73 -0.02
CA TYR A 113 19.44 -2.05 -0.62
C TYR A 113 18.89 -3.19 0.26
N PHE A 114 18.04 -4.00 -0.36
CA PHE A 114 17.58 -5.32 0.08
C PHE A 114 16.95 -6.04 -1.12
N ASP A 115 16.70 -7.34 -1.01
CA ASP A 115 16.11 -8.10 -2.11
C ASP A 115 14.61 -7.77 -2.29
N MET A 116 14.25 -7.30 -3.48
CA MET A 116 12.89 -6.96 -3.89
C MET A 116 12.28 -7.96 -4.88
N GLN A 117 12.99 -9.03 -5.23
CA GLN A 117 12.54 -9.98 -6.25
C GLN A 117 11.19 -10.60 -5.90
N GLN A 118 11.06 -11.17 -4.70
CA GLN A 118 9.83 -11.83 -4.26
C GLN A 118 8.63 -10.86 -4.17
N PRO A 119 8.74 -9.65 -3.56
CA PRO A 119 7.66 -8.66 -3.62
C PRO A 119 7.26 -8.26 -5.04
N ILE A 120 8.23 -8.05 -5.94
CA ILE A 120 7.97 -7.69 -7.33
C ILE A 120 7.21 -8.80 -8.06
N ASP A 121 7.61 -10.05 -7.87
CA ASP A 121 6.95 -11.19 -8.51
C ASP A 121 5.53 -11.39 -7.98
N ALA A 122 5.32 -11.20 -6.67
CA ALA A 122 3.98 -11.21 -6.09
C ALA A 122 3.06 -10.13 -6.70
N LEU A 123 3.56 -8.91 -6.88
CA LEU A 123 2.81 -7.83 -7.54
C LEU A 123 2.44 -8.16 -8.99
N LYS A 124 3.39 -8.74 -9.74
CA LYS A 124 3.15 -9.17 -11.13
C LYS A 124 2.09 -10.28 -11.21
N ILE A 125 2.13 -11.25 -10.29
CA ILE A 125 1.09 -12.30 -10.18
C ILE A 125 -0.29 -11.69 -9.97
N LYS A 126 -0.39 -10.64 -9.15
CA LYS A 126 -1.65 -9.89 -8.95
C LYS A 126 -2.05 -9.00 -10.14
N GLY A 127 -1.23 -8.92 -11.17
CA GLY A 127 -1.55 -8.26 -12.45
C GLY A 127 -0.96 -6.87 -12.63
N PHE A 128 -0.17 -6.36 -11.67
CA PHE A 128 0.46 -5.04 -11.80
C PHE A 128 1.59 -5.05 -12.83
N GLN A 129 1.76 -3.92 -13.52
CA GLN A 129 3.00 -3.66 -14.26
C GLN A 129 4.05 -3.02 -13.34
N VAL A 130 5.09 -3.83 -13.14
CA VAL A 130 6.35 -3.67 -12.41
C VAL A 130 7.41 -2.69 -12.95
N LYS A 131 7.55 -1.42 -12.53
CA LYS A 131 8.81 -0.67 -12.75
C LYS A 131 9.56 -0.48 -11.43
N HIS A 132 10.79 -0.99 -11.38
CA HIS A 132 11.68 -0.89 -10.22
C HIS A 132 12.91 -0.05 -10.59
N VAL A 133 13.22 0.96 -9.77
CA VAL A 133 14.33 1.89 -9.96
C VAL A 133 15.10 2.09 -8.65
N MET A 134 16.40 2.34 -8.76
CA MET A 134 17.30 2.48 -7.61
C MET A 134 17.87 3.91 -7.45
N ALA A 135 17.54 4.81 -8.39
CA ALA A 135 18.03 6.19 -8.41
C ALA A 135 16.87 7.19 -8.35
N GLU A 136 17.01 8.24 -7.53
CA GLU A 136 15.97 9.28 -7.40
C GLU A 136 15.70 9.99 -8.74
N ASP A 137 16.72 10.24 -9.55
CA ASP A 137 16.56 10.90 -10.86
C ASP A 137 15.73 10.06 -11.85
N GLU A 138 15.96 8.75 -11.89
CA GLU A 138 15.16 7.83 -12.69
C GLU A 138 13.72 7.78 -12.15
N CYS A 139 13.55 7.72 -10.82
CA CYS A 139 12.25 7.74 -10.18
C CYS A 139 11.46 9.02 -10.50
N MET A 140 12.08 10.20 -10.43
CA MET A 140 11.43 11.46 -10.82
C MET A 140 11.01 11.48 -12.29
N THR A 141 11.84 10.93 -13.18
CA THR A 141 11.52 10.82 -14.60
C THR A 141 10.28 9.93 -14.81
N GLU A 142 10.23 8.80 -14.12
CA GLU A 142 9.09 7.88 -14.18
C GLU A 142 7.82 8.48 -13.56
N LEU A 143 7.91 9.20 -12.43
CA LEU A 143 6.79 9.91 -11.81
C LEU A 143 6.18 10.95 -12.76
N ALA A 144 7.01 11.68 -13.50
CA ALA A 144 6.56 12.69 -14.47
C ALA A 144 5.91 12.09 -15.73
N SER A 145 6.05 10.79 -15.98
CA SER A 145 5.51 10.13 -17.17
C SER A 145 3.98 9.99 -17.17
N ASN A 146 3.32 10.20 -16.03
CA ASN A 146 1.87 9.98 -15.81
C ASN A 146 1.38 8.54 -16.11
N ARG A 147 2.29 7.56 -16.17
CA ARG A 147 1.95 6.15 -16.44
C ARG A 147 1.50 5.41 -15.19
N TYR A 148 1.95 5.83 -14.02
CA TYR A 148 1.78 5.11 -12.76
C TYR A 148 0.59 5.63 -11.96
N GLN A 149 -0.14 4.73 -11.31
CA GLN A 149 -1.19 5.10 -10.37
C GLN A 149 -0.68 5.06 -8.93
N ILE A 150 0.37 4.27 -8.68
CA ILE A 150 0.92 4.01 -7.36
C ILE A 150 2.45 4.14 -7.43
N ALA A 151 3.02 4.82 -6.43
CA ALA A 151 4.45 4.85 -6.17
C ALA A 151 4.75 4.28 -4.78
N TRP A 152 5.60 3.27 -4.71
CA TRP A 152 6.22 2.78 -3.48
C TRP A 152 7.60 3.39 -3.34
N ILE A 153 7.79 4.18 -2.29
CA ILE A 153 9.03 4.87 -2.00
C ILE A 153 9.64 4.19 -0.78
N ILE A 154 10.70 3.41 -1.00
CA ILE A 154 11.50 2.84 0.06
C ILE A 154 12.68 3.78 0.26
N SER A 155 12.52 4.69 1.22
CA SER A 155 13.45 5.79 1.45
C SER A 155 14.82 5.29 1.90
N SER A 156 15.83 6.13 1.75
CA SER A 156 17.12 5.99 2.44
C SER A 156 17.16 6.95 3.64
N THR A 157 18.33 7.11 4.27
CA THR A 157 18.53 8.09 5.35
C THR A 157 18.67 9.53 4.85
N GLN A 158 18.94 9.75 3.56
CA GLN A 158 19.17 11.08 2.98
C GLN A 158 18.59 11.20 1.57
N ILE A 159 18.00 12.34 1.28
CA ILE A 159 17.58 12.75 -0.07
C ILE A 159 18.84 13.06 -0.88
N GLN A 160 18.99 12.41 -2.03
CA GLN A 160 20.12 12.67 -2.94
C GLN A 160 19.85 13.85 -3.88
N ASN A 161 18.59 14.03 -4.29
CA ASN A 161 18.14 15.11 -5.14
C ASN A 161 17.11 15.99 -4.44
N SER A 162 17.46 17.26 -4.20
CA SER A 162 16.58 18.21 -3.51
C SER A 162 15.23 18.45 -4.17
N LYS A 163 15.06 18.09 -5.45
CA LYS A 163 13.79 18.18 -6.19
C LYS A 163 12.87 16.96 -5.96
N PHE A 164 13.36 15.90 -5.34
CA PHE A 164 12.64 14.63 -5.22
C PHE A 164 11.29 14.79 -4.48
N ILE A 165 11.27 15.54 -3.38
CA ILE A 165 10.04 15.81 -2.62
C ILE A 165 9.02 16.59 -3.45
N SER A 166 9.48 17.54 -4.27
CA SER A 166 8.60 18.29 -5.17
C SER A 166 8.00 17.40 -6.25
N ALA A 167 8.78 16.45 -6.80
CA ALA A 167 8.29 15.47 -7.77
C ALA A 167 7.22 14.55 -7.16
N LEU A 168 7.45 14.03 -5.94
CA LEU A 168 6.47 13.23 -5.20
C LEU A 168 5.20 14.03 -4.92
N THR A 169 5.35 15.27 -4.47
CA THR A 169 4.21 16.16 -4.21
C THR A 169 3.38 16.38 -5.48
N ALA A 170 4.03 16.65 -6.61
CA ALA A 170 3.36 16.83 -7.90
C ALA A 170 2.61 15.57 -8.35
N PHE A 171 3.24 14.40 -8.23
CA PHE A 171 2.61 13.11 -8.54
C PHE A 171 1.36 12.86 -7.69
N HIS A 172 1.43 13.12 -6.37
CA HIS A 172 0.29 12.99 -5.48
C HIS A 172 -0.82 14.01 -5.77
N SER A 173 -0.45 15.26 -6.03
CA SER A 173 -1.40 16.31 -6.43
C SER A 173 -2.11 16.02 -7.75
N ALA A 174 -1.49 15.23 -8.65
CA ALA A 174 -2.12 14.75 -9.88
C ALA A 174 -3.05 13.52 -9.66
N GLY A 175 -3.17 13.02 -8.42
CA GLY A 175 -4.03 11.89 -8.06
C GLY A 175 -3.30 10.56 -7.91
N GLY A 176 -1.96 10.54 -8.01
CA GLY A 176 -1.16 9.35 -7.75
C GLY A 176 -1.10 8.98 -6.27
N ALA A 177 -1.16 7.69 -5.95
CA ALA A 177 -1.03 7.21 -4.57
C ALA A 177 0.45 7.00 -4.20
N ILE A 178 0.86 7.46 -3.02
CA ILE A 178 2.23 7.26 -2.51
C ILE A 178 2.17 6.38 -1.26
N PHE A 179 3.00 5.34 -1.25
CA PHE A 179 3.31 4.54 -0.06
C PHE A 179 4.77 4.78 0.32
N LEU A 180 5.00 5.29 1.52
CA LEU A 180 6.33 5.54 2.05
C LEU A 180 6.71 4.43 3.02
N PHE A 181 7.81 3.73 2.71
CA PHE A 181 8.40 2.69 3.55
C PHE A 181 9.63 3.28 4.23
N ALA A 182 9.49 3.47 5.54
CA ALA A 182 10.30 4.34 6.36
C ALA A 182 10.96 3.63 7.54
N ASP A 183 10.97 2.29 7.58
CA ASP A 183 11.48 1.52 8.72
C ASP A 183 13.01 1.63 8.93
N ASN A 184 13.69 2.50 8.18
CA ASN A 184 15.12 2.76 8.25
C ASN A 184 15.51 4.17 8.74
N THR A 185 14.61 4.88 9.44
CA THR A 185 14.77 6.32 9.78
C THR A 185 14.74 7.18 8.51
N PRO A 186 13.55 7.39 7.94
CA PRO A 186 13.40 8.07 6.66
C PRO A 186 13.69 9.56 6.83
N TYR A 187 13.97 10.23 5.73
CA TYR A 187 13.82 11.69 5.65
C TYR A 187 12.34 12.10 5.55
#